data_AF-A0A6C0D9D3-F1
#
_entry.id   AF-A0A6C0D9D3-F1
#
_cell.length_a   1.000
_cell.length_b   1.000
_cell.length_c   1.000
_cell.angle_alpha   90.00
_cell.angle_beta   90.00
_cell.angle_gamma   90.00
#
_symmetry.space_group_name_H-M   'P 1'
#
loop_
_entity.id
_entity.type
_entity.pdbx_description
1 polymer ?
#
loop_
_entity_poly.entity_id
_entity_poly.type
_entity_poly.pdbx_seq_one_letter_code
_entity_poly.pdbx_strand_id
1 'polypeptide(L)'
;MTELQLETRVENQDQNFRDDINDEERDCKIINIHRYKFTQVFMDELYEFSKIHQFDDRKLFKESWTIWVEESDSLIQNETERMKNLGYDGDVLDKMFKSARYYFRKKSSVKPEPKERRKYISVKRELLEEMDSHIISGINNKNKYKPSEGFDDFCQKNTETLKKEIETLIEKNIESTEIIAKIKKTYKNRYFMLTNK
;
A
#
# COMPACT_ATOMS: atom_id res chain seq x y z
N MET A 1 -7.49 54.01 42.04
CA MET A 1 -6.41 53.36 41.27
C MET A 1 -6.63 51.85 41.40
N THR A 2 -7.77 51.33 40.97
CA THR A 2 -8.25 50.96 39.60
C THR A 2 -7.93 49.50 39.30
N GLU A 3 -9.01 48.73 39.07
CA GLU A 3 -9.10 47.38 38.46
C GLU A 3 -8.26 46.29 39.17
N LEU A 4 -8.77 45.42 40.06
CA LEU A 4 -9.99 44.61 40.03
C LEU A 4 -10.35 44.08 38.63
N GLN A 5 -9.92 42.82 38.42
CA GLN A 5 -10.46 41.82 37.50
C GLN A 5 -10.06 41.96 36.02
N LEU A 6 -9.69 40.81 35.42
CA LEU A 6 -9.17 40.57 34.06
C LEU A 6 -7.64 40.76 34.04
N GLU A 7 -6.81 39.74 34.26
CA GLU A 7 -6.54 38.67 33.29
C GLU A 7 -6.07 37.39 34.01
N THR A 8 -7.03 36.62 34.53
CA THR A 8 -6.85 35.18 34.66
C THR A 8 -7.03 34.55 33.28
N ARG A 9 -5.93 34.20 32.59
CA ARG A 9 -5.84 33.01 31.72
C ARG A 9 -4.48 32.94 31.04
N VAL A 10 -3.90 31.73 31.01
CA VAL A 10 -2.89 31.25 30.03
C VAL A 10 -1.49 31.78 30.36
N GLU A 11 -0.45 31.02 30.73
CA GLU A 11 -0.05 29.63 30.52
C GLU A 11 1.04 29.30 31.56
N ASN A 12 0.84 28.26 32.37
CA ASN A 12 1.87 27.69 33.24
C ASN A 12 1.52 26.22 33.42
N GLN A 13 2.15 25.34 32.64
CA GLN A 13 2.32 23.91 32.93
C GLN A 13 3.17 23.26 31.80
N ASP A 14 4.47 23.55 31.81
CA ASP A 14 5.47 22.68 31.17
C ASP A 14 6.45 22.26 32.27
N GLN A 15 6.15 21.13 32.93
CA GLN A 15 7.12 20.37 33.70
C GLN A 15 6.74 18.88 33.74
N ASN A 16 7.78 18.07 33.53
CA ASN A 16 7.91 16.65 33.87
C ASN A 16 7.25 15.63 32.94
N PHE A 17 8.07 14.98 32.12
CA PHE A 17 8.15 13.51 32.09
C PHE A 17 9.49 13.08 31.45
N ARG A 18 10.51 12.94 32.30
CA ARG A 18 11.74 12.19 32.00
C ARG A 18 11.72 10.92 32.85
N ASP A 19 12.13 9.85 32.20
CA ASP A 19 12.70 8.61 32.74
C ASP A 19 11.72 7.66 33.44
N ASP A 20 11.16 6.75 32.64
CA ASP A 20 10.95 5.35 33.05
C ASP A 20 11.28 4.44 31.86
N ILE A 21 12.51 3.92 31.89
CA ILE A 21 12.97 2.81 31.06
C ILE A 21 12.39 1.54 31.69
N ASN A 22 11.28 1.03 31.15
CA ASN A 22 10.88 -0.35 31.36
C ASN A 22 11.30 -1.16 30.12
N ASP A 23 12.31 -2.02 30.33
CA ASP A 23 12.61 -3.17 29.49
C ASP A 23 11.38 -4.10 29.48
N GLU A 24 10.44 -3.85 28.59
CA GLU A 24 9.45 -4.83 28.18
C GLU A 24 9.90 -5.44 26.86
N GLU A 25 10.24 -6.73 26.94
CA GLU A 25 10.48 -7.64 25.83
C GLU A 25 9.53 -7.33 24.66
N ARG A 26 10.07 -6.70 23.60
CA ARG A 26 9.36 -6.65 22.33
C ARG A 26 9.33 -8.06 21.78
N ASP A 27 8.23 -8.75 22.06
CA ASP A 27 7.77 -9.87 21.27
C ASP A 27 7.70 -9.39 19.81
N CYS A 28 8.77 -9.67 19.06
CA CYS A 28 8.93 -9.24 17.69
C CYS A 28 7.98 -10.09 16.85
N LYS A 29 6.68 -9.73 16.85
CA LYS A 29 5.71 -10.25 15.90
C LYS A 29 6.40 -10.26 14.54
N ILE A 30 6.60 -11.44 13.98
CA ILE A 30 7.17 -11.60 12.65
C ILE A 30 6.22 -10.89 11.69
N ILE A 31 6.54 -9.64 11.33
CA ILE A 31 5.77 -8.88 10.35
C ILE A 31 6.09 -9.53 9.02
N ASN A 32 5.10 -10.19 8.42
CA ASN A 32 5.25 -10.70 7.06
C ASN A 32 5.28 -9.50 6.10
N ILE A 33 6.49 -9.06 5.73
CA ILE A 33 6.69 -7.91 4.87
C ILE A 33 6.48 -8.37 3.41
N HIS A 34 5.28 -8.15 2.88
CA HIS A 34 5.02 -8.39 1.46
C HIS A 34 5.66 -7.34 0.54
N ARG A 35 6.02 -6.16 1.08
CA ARG A 35 6.61 -5.07 0.30
C ARG A 35 7.77 -4.41 1.05
N TYR A 36 8.97 -4.82 0.68
CA TYR A 36 10.21 -4.22 1.14
C TYR A 36 10.40 -2.83 0.52
N LYS A 37 10.54 -1.81 1.37
CA LYS A 37 10.85 -0.43 0.99
C LYS A 37 12.27 -0.08 1.43
N PHE A 38 12.89 0.80 0.69
CA PHE A 38 14.14 1.42 1.11
C PHE A 38 13.91 2.41 2.27
N THR A 39 14.96 2.72 3.03
CA THR A 39 14.94 3.80 4.03
C THR A 39 14.72 5.15 3.38
N GLN A 40 14.19 6.11 4.14
CA GLN A 40 13.91 7.45 3.61
C GLN A 40 15.19 8.14 3.17
N VAL A 41 16.26 8.07 3.97
CA VAL A 41 17.59 8.61 3.65
C VAL A 41 18.10 8.06 2.33
N PHE A 42 18.05 6.73 2.15
CA PHE A 42 18.47 6.09 0.89
C PHE A 42 17.61 6.51 -0.30
N MET A 43 16.30 6.65 -0.09
CA MET A 43 15.37 7.08 -1.14
C MET A 43 15.65 8.50 -1.61
N ASP A 44 16.08 9.39 -0.71
CA ASP A 44 16.38 10.78 -1.02
C ASP A 44 17.67 10.89 -1.83
N GLU A 45 18.75 10.21 -1.42
CA GLU A 45 20.01 10.10 -2.18
C GLU A 45 19.77 9.54 -3.60
N LEU A 46 19.00 8.44 -3.68
CA LEU A 46 18.67 7.82 -4.95
C LEU A 46 17.80 8.73 -5.83
N TYR A 47 16.94 9.55 -5.22
CA TYR A 47 16.13 10.52 -5.92
C TYR A 47 16.98 11.68 -6.46
N GLU A 48 17.93 12.20 -5.68
CA GLU A 48 18.85 13.26 -6.09
C GLU A 48 19.67 12.83 -7.31
N PHE A 49 20.33 11.67 -7.25
CA PHE A 49 21.03 11.07 -8.39
C PHE A 49 20.13 11.01 -9.63
N SER A 50 18.91 10.48 -9.47
CA SER A 50 17.97 10.31 -10.58
C SER A 50 17.52 11.64 -11.21
N LYS A 51 17.53 12.72 -10.43
CA LYS A 51 17.15 14.06 -10.87
C LYS A 51 18.27 14.80 -11.57
N ILE A 52 19.51 14.65 -11.10
CA ILE A 52 20.69 15.17 -11.78
C ILE A 52 20.76 14.57 -13.20
N HIS A 53 20.59 13.24 -13.30
CA HIS A 53 20.70 12.50 -14.57
C HIS A 53 19.37 12.38 -15.33
N GLN A 54 18.42 13.30 -15.14
CA GLN A 54 17.07 13.11 -15.67
C GLN A 54 16.96 13.19 -17.20
N PHE A 55 17.85 13.96 -17.83
CA PHE A 55 17.91 14.17 -19.28
C PHE A 55 19.00 13.34 -19.96
N ASP A 56 19.72 12.53 -19.19
CA ASP A 56 20.80 11.71 -19.71
C ASP A 56 20.26 10.64 -20.66
N ASP A 57 21.06 10.40 -21.70
CA ASP A 57 20.82 9.29 -22.60
C ASP A 57 21.07 7.95 -21.90
N ARG A 58 20.87 6.84 -22.63
CA ARG A 58 21.03 5.52 -22.05
C ARG A 58 22.47 5.20 -21.63
N LYS A 59 23.47 5.69 -22.37
CA LYS A 59 24.87 5.34 -22.13
C LYS A 59 25.42 6.15 -20.96
N LEU A 60 25.24 7.47 -21.01
CA LEU A 60 25.68 8.39 -19.98
C LEU A 60 25.08 8.04 -18.62
N PHE A 61 23.77 7.77 -18.57
CA PHE A 61 23.13 7.34 -17.32
C PHE A 61 23.76 6.06 -16.74
N LYS A 62 24.18 5.12 -17.59
CA LYS A 62 24.78 3.86 -17.13
C LYS A 62 26.21 4.09 -16.61
N GLU A 63 26.96 4.98 -17.25
CA GLU A 63 28.29 5.40 -16.80
C GLU A 63 28.20 6.10 -15.45
N SER A 64 27.36 7.14 -15.35
CA SER A 64 27.12 7.85 -14.09
C SER A 64 26.56 6.95 -12.98
N TRP A 65 25.73 5.97 -13.33
CA TRP A 65 25.26 4.97 -12.37
C TRP A 65 26.40 4.12 -11.80
N THR A 66 27.35 3.73 -12.64
CA THR A 66 28.49 2.91 -12.20
C THR A 66 29.35 3.70 -11.22
N ILE A 67 29.64 4.96 -11.53
CA ILE A 67 30.36 5.88 -10.66
C ILE A 67 29.62 6.08 -9.34
N TRP A 68 28.32 6.36 -9.38
CA TRP A 68 27.53 6.61 -8.17
C TRP A 68 27.45 5.39 -7.25
N VAL A 69 27.36 4.17 -7.82
CA VAL A 69 27.40 2.92 -7.05
C VAL A 69 28.74 2.74 -6.34
N GLU A 70 29.85 3.10 -6.99
CA GLU A 70 31.19 3.05 -6.40
C GLU A 70 31.35 4.10 -5.28
N GLU A 71 30.89 5.32 -5.51
CA GLU A 71 30.97 6.41 -4.53
C GLU A 71 30.07 6.19 -3.30
N SER A 72 28.91 5.57 -3.50
CA SER A 72 27.88 5.34 -2.46
C SER A 72 27.88 3.92 -1.90
N ASP A 73 28.96 3.15 -2.12
CA ASP A 73 29.03 1.71 -1.78
C ASP A 73 28.65 1.43 -0.32
N SER A 74 29.19 2.19 0.64
CA SER A 74 28.86 2.04 2.07
C SER A 74 27.36 2.20 2.38
N LEU A 75 26.71 3.19 1.76
CA LEU A 75 25.28 3.45 1.91
C LEU A 75 24.45 2.31 1.31
N ILE A 76 24.85 1.81 0.13
CA ILE A 76 24.22 0.69 -0.56
C ILE A 76 24.38 -0.61 0.22
N GLN A 77 25.55 -0.86 0.79
CA GLN A 77 25.81 -2.06 1.60
C GLN A 77 24.96 -2.08 2.87
N ASN A 78 24.91 -0.97 3.61
CA ASN A 78 24.07 -0.83 4.80
C ASN A 78 22.59 -1.09 4.48
N GLU A 79 22.10 -0.50 3.38
CA GLU A 79 20.71 -0.67 2.95
C GLU A 79 20.44 -2.11 2.47
N THR A 80 21.39 -2.73 1.78
CA THR A 80 21.32 -4.11 1.31
C THR A 80 21.27 -5.08 2.48
N GLU A 81 22.14 -4.91 3.47
CA GLU A 81 22.15 -5.73 4.69
C GLU A 81 20.84 -5.59 5.45
N ARG A 82 20.35 -4.37 5.64
CA ARG A 82 19.06 -4.11 6.26
C ARG A 82 17.92 -4.82 5.53
N MET A 83 17.89 -4.77 4.20
CA MET A 83 16.87 -5.47 3.41
C MET A 83 16.95 -6.99 3.55
N LYS A 84 18.16 -7.55 3.54
CA LYS A 84 18.38 -9.00 3.79
C LYS A 84 17.93 -9.40 5.19
N ASN A 85 18.22 -8.58 6.20
CA ASN A 85 17.80 -8.81 7.60
C ASN A 85 16.28 -8.75 7.76
N LEU A 86 15.57 -8.03 6.90
CA LEU A 86 14.09 -8.06 6.83
C LEU A 86 13.55 -9.28 6.07
N GLY A 87 14.41 -10.09 5.44
CA GLY A 87 14.03 -11.27 4.65
C GLY A 87 13.81 -11.00 3.16
N TYR A 88 14.34 -9.90 2.61
CA TYR A 88 14.29 -9.67 1.17
C TYR A 88 15.30 -10.55 0.42
N ASP A 89 14.81 -11.43 -0.46
CA ASP A 89 15.60 -12.37 -1.26
C ASP A 89 15.89 -11.87 -2.70
N GLY A 90 15.50 -10.64 -3.03
CA GLY A 90 15.72 -10.10 -4.38
C GLY A 90 17.04 -9.36 -4.55
N ASP A 91 17.39 -9.06 -5.80
CA ASP A 91 18.54 -8.22 -6.13
C ASP A 91 18.25 -6.74 -5.79
N VAL A 92 18.94 -6.25 -4.76
CA VAL A 92 18.81 -4.88 -4.27
C VAL A 92 19.34 -3.86 -5.29
N LEU A 93 20.43 -4.16 -5.99
CA LEU A 93 21.02 -3.26 -6.98
C LEU A 93 20.11 -3.10 -8.20
N ASP A 94 19.54 -4.20 -8.71
CA ASP A 94 18.57 -4.14 -9.81
C ASP A 94 17.29 -3.38 -9.40
N LYS A 95 16.78 -3.63 -8.19
CA LYS A 95 15.64 -2.90 -7.63
C LYS A 95 15.92 -1.39 -7.52
N MET A 96 17.11 -1.03 -7.09
CA MET A 96 17.57 0.34 -6.95
C MET A 96 17.69 1.03 -8.32
N PHE A 97 18.38 0.40 -9.27
CA PHE A 97 18.54 0.91 -10.64
C PHE A 97 17.19 1.15 -11.32
N LYS A 98 16.26 0.21 -11.19
CA LYS A 98 14.91 0.35 -11.74
C LYS A 98 14.16 1.51 -11.09
N SER A 99 14.28 1.67 -9.77
CA SER A 99 13.69 2.78 -9.03
C SER A 99 14.24 4.13 -9.51
N ALA A 100 15.56 4.24 -9.66
CA ALA A 100 16.19 5.46 -10.15
C ALA A 100 15.76 5.82 -11.58
N ARG A 101 16.00 4.90 -12.52
CA ARG A 101 15.85 5.14 -13.96
C ARG A 101 14.40 5.28 -14.42
N TYR A 102 13.50 4.46 -13.88
CA TYR A 102 12.11 4.39 -14.36
C TYR A 102 11.14 5.16 -13.48
N TYR A 103 11.34 5.21 -12.16
CA TYR A 103 10.43 5.88 -11.24
C TYR A 103 10.89 7.31 -10.93
N PHE A 104 12.03 7.48 -10.25
CA PHE A 104 12.45 8.79 -9.74
C PHE A 104 12.77 9.81 -10.82
N ARG A 105 13.40 9.38 -11.91
CA ARG A 105 13.62 10.23 -13.08
C ARG A 105 12.34 10.91 -13.57
N LYS A 106 11.25 10.14 -13.68
CA LYS A 106 9.93 10.61 -14.16
C LYS A 106 9.03 11.21 -13.07
N LYS A 107 9.38 11.05 -11.80
CA LYS A 107 8.55 11.52 -10.67
C LYS A 107 8.53 13.05 -10.64
N SER A 108 7.35 13.66 -10.58
CA SER A 108 7.24 15.13 -10.45
C SER A 108 7.71 15.60 -9.07
N SER A 109 8.39 16.74 -9.03
CA SER A 109 8.68 17.47 -7.78
C SER A 109 7.42 18.10 -7.18
N VAL A 110 6.45 18.44 -8.04
CA VAL A 110 5.13 18.93 -7.64
C VAL A 110 4.36 17.77 -7.01
N LYS A 111 4.05 17.91 -5.70
CA LYS A 111 3.13 17.01 -5.02
C LYS A 111 1.72 17.31 -5.55
N PRO A 112 1.04 16.34 -6.18
CA PRO A 112 -0.34 16.55 -6.60
C PRO A 112 -1.18 16.80 -5.35
N GLU A 113 -2.20 17.66 -5.48
CA GLU A 113 -3.13 17.89 -4.38
C GLU A 113 -3.74 16.56 -3.92
N PRO A 114 -3.90 16.37 -2.60
CA PRO A 114 -4.52 15.16 -2.06
C PRO A 114 -5.90 14.95 -2.68
N LYS A 115 -6.07 13.87 -3.44
CA LYS A 115 -7.40 13.50 -3.94
C LYS A 115 -8.29 13.17 -2.75
N GLU A 116 -9.48 13.76 -2.73
CA GLU A 116 -10.49 13.42 -1.73
C GLU A 116 -10.75 11.91 -1.75
N ARG A 117 -10.71 11.29 -0.57
CA ARG A 117 -10.97 9.87 -0.44
C ARG A 117 -12.46 9.63 -0.67
N ARG A 118 -12.79 8.68 -1.55
CA ARG A 118 -14.16 8.22 -1.72
C ARG A 118 -14.70 7.72 -0.38
N LYS A 119 -15.99 7.98 -0.12
CA LYS A 119 -16.70 7.42 1.03
C LYS A 119 -16.62 5.89 0.96
N TYR A 120 -16.08 5.27 2.01
CA TYR A 120 -16.05 3.82 2.07
C TYR A 120 -17.45 3.26 2.26
N ILE A 121 -17.84 2.33 1.39
CA ILE A 121 -19.13 1.65 1.47
C ILE A 121 -18.85 0.16 1.56
N SER A 122 -19.31 -0.48 2.63
CA SER A 122 -19.18 -1.92 2.84
C SER A 122 -20.17 -2.70 1.96
N VAL A 123 -19.77 -3.89 1.55
CA VAL A 123 -20.66 -4.89 0.96
C VAL A 123 -21.31 -5.68 2.10
N LYS A 124 -22.59 -6.00 2.01
CA LYS A 124 -23.30 -6.76 3.06
C LYS A 124 -22.68 -8.15 3.27
N ARG A 125 -22.67 -8.60 4.53
CA ARG A 125 -22.15 -9.90 4.95
C ARG A 125 -22.82 -11.07 4.21
N GLU A 126 -24.13 -11.00 3.99
CA GLU A 126 -24.89 -12.02 3.26
C GLU A 126 -24.32 -12.29 1.86
N LEU A 127 -24.10 -11.24 1.07
CA LEU A 127 -23.51 -11.40 -0.27
C LEU A 127 -22.09 -11.95 -0.19
N LEU A 128 -21.33 -11.56 0.82
CA LEU A 128 -19.96 -12.03 1.02
C LEU A 128 -19.89 -13.54 1.32
N GLU A 129 -20.82 -14.05 2.12
CA GLU A 129 -20.94 -15.48 2.44
C GLU A 129 -21.38 -16.32 1.24
N GLU A 130 -22.30 -15.79 0.43
CA GLU A 130 -22.69 -16.40 -0.85
C GLU A 130 -21.51 -16.48 -1.84
N MET A 131 -20.71 -15.42 -1.93
CA MET A 131 -19.50 -15.42 -2.75
C MET A 131 -18.51 -16.49 -2.28
N ASP A 132 -18.22 -16.55 -0.97
CA ASP A 132 -17.29 -17.53 -0.40
C ASP A 132 -17.78 -18.96 -0.66
N SER A 133 -19.06 -19.23 -0.43
CA SER A 133 -19.68 -20.55 -0.66
C SER A 133 -19.59 -20.96 -2.13
N HIS A 134 -19.89 -20.05 -3.05
CA HIS A 134 -19.77 -20.30 -4.48
C HIS A 134 -18.32 -20.57 -4.90
N ILE A 135 -17.37 -19.81 -4.37
CA ILE A 135 -15.94 -19.98 -4.67
C ILE A 135 -15.45 -21.35 -4.18
N ILE A 136 -15.75 -21.72 -2.94
CA ILE A 136 -15.35 -23.00 -2.34
C ILE A 136 -15.92 -24.16 -3.17
N SER A 137 -17.21 -24.10 -3.50
CA SER A 137 -17.86 -25.10 -4.37
C SER A 137 -17.18 -25.17 -5.74
N GLY A 138 -16.86 -24.01 -6.34
CA GLY A 138 -16.18 -23.95 -7.63
C GLY A 138 -14.78 -24.57 -7.62
N ILE A 139 -13.98 -24.28 -6.59
CA ILE A 139 -12.63 -24.83 -6.40
C ILE A 139 -12.69 -26.35 -6.22
N ASN A 140 -13.63 -26.85 -5.40
CA ASN A 140 -13.76 -28.28 -5.12
C ASN A 140 -14.25 -29.08 -6.34
N ASN A 141 -15.08 -28.48 -7.17
CA ASN A 141 -15.73 -29.17 -8.29
C ASN A 141 -14.96 -29.07 -9.62
N LYS A 142 -13.99 -28.15 -9.76
CA LYS A 142 -13.26 -27.94 -11.02
C LYS A 142 -11.75 -27.91 -10.80
N ASN A 143 -11.03 -28.81 -11.49
CA ASN A 143 -9.56 -28.88 -11.49
C ASN A 143 -8.86 -27.56 -11.87
N LYS A 144 -9.51 -26.68 -12.65
CA LYS A 144 -9.00 -25.35 -13.03
C LYS A 144 -10.08 -24.29 -12.87
N TYR A 145 -10.42 -23.98 -11.62
CA TYR A 145 -11.36 -22.90 -11.32
C TYR A 145 -10.67 -21.54 -11.46
N LYS A 146 -11.14 -20.70 -12.39
CA LYS A 146 -10.64 -19.33 -12.54
C LYS A 146 -11.62 -18.33 -11.94
N PRO A 147 -11.14 -17.29 -11.23
CA PRO A 147 -12.02 -16.32 -10.59
C PRO A 147 -12.79 -15.42 -11.56
N SER A 148 -12.34 -15.29 -12.81
CA SER A 148 -13.12 -14.59 -13.85
C SER A 148 -14.34 -15.39 -14.27
N GLU A 149 -14.12 -16.66 -14.62
CA GLU A 149 -15.18 -17.58 -15.06
C GLU A 149 -16.15 -17.86 -13.90
N GLY A 150 -15.63 -17.99 -12.67
CA GLY A 150 -16.43 -18.15 -11.45
C GLY A 150 -17.30 -16.93 -11.13
N PHE A 151 -16.80 -15.72 -11.41
CA PHE A 151 -17.61 -14.50 -11.22
C PHE A 151 -18.77 -14.42 -12.20
N ASP A 152 -18.52 -14.75 -13.47
CA ASP A 152 -19.58 -14.73 -14.50
C ASP A 152 -20.67 -15.77 -14.18
N ASP A 153 -20.27 -16.96 -13.72
CA ASP A 153 -21.17 -18.02 -13.22
C ASP A 153 -21.96 -17.57 -11.96
N PHE A 154 -21.29 -16.92 -11.01
CA PHE A 154 -21.93 -16.38 -9.81
C PHE A 154 -22.99 -15.33 -10.15
N CYS A 155 -22.70 -14.44 -11.10
CA CYS A 155 -23.65 -13.44 -11.57
C CYS A 155 -24.92 -14.05 -12.16
N GLN A 156 -24.83 -15.24 -12.77
CA GLN A 156 -25.98 -15.95 -13.33
C GLN A 156 -26.78 -16.70 -12.26
N LYS A 157 -26.11 -17.28 -11.25
CA LYS A 157 -26.74 -18.11 -10.22
C LYS A 157 -27.33 -17.31 -9.07
N ASN A 158 -26.67 -16.25 -8.63
CA ASN A 158 -27.02 -15.49 -7.42
C ASN A 158 -27.66 -14.13 -7.76
N THR A 159 -28.51 -14.09 -8.79
CA THR A 159 -29.08 -12.84 -9.33
C THR A 159 -29.92 -12.06 -8.31
N GLU A 160 -30.73 -12.73 -7.48
CA GLU A 160 -31.59 -12.07 -6.51
C GLU A 160 -30.80 -11.36 -5.40
N THR A 161 -29.83 -12.05 -4.79
CA THR A 161 -28.95 -11.48 -3.76
C THR A 161 -28.12 -10.33 -4.33
N LEU A 162 -27.65 -10.45 -5.57
CA LEU A 162 -26.95 -9.38 -6.27
C LEU A 162 -27.86 -8.17 -6.50
N LYS A 163 -29.10 -8.36 -6.95
CA LYS A 163 -30.06 -7.25 -7.16
C LYS A 163 -30.32 -6.49 -5.86
N LYS A 164 -30.58 -7.19 -4.76
CA LYS A 164 -30.80 -6.58 -3.43
C LYS A 164 -29.60 -5.74 -2.98
N GLU A 165 -28.38 -6.22 -3.21
CA GLU A 165 -27.18 -5.46 -2.88
C GLU A 165 -27.00 -4.24 -3.81
N ILE A 166 -27.24 -4.41 -5.11
CA ILE A 166 -27.17 -3.32 -6.08
C ILE A 166 -28.16 -2.21 -5.72
N GLU A 167 -29.41 -2.55 -5.37
CA GLU A 167 -30.43 -1.59 -4.92
C GLU A 167 -29.95 -0.80 -3.70
N THR A 168 -29.46 -1.48 -2.66
CA THR A 168 -28.94 -0.79 -1.46
C THR A 168 -27.67 0.03 -1.71
N LEU A 169 -26.90 -0.25 -2.76
CA LEU A 169 -25.75 0.55 -3.16
C LEU A 169 -26.15 1.74 -4.03
N ILE A 170 -27.21 1.60 -4.86
CA ILE A 170 -27.81 2.71 -5.63
C ILE A 170 -28.45 3.72 -4.67
N GLU A 171 -29.15 3.26 -3.64
CA GLU A 171 -29.70 4.12 -2.57
C GLU A 171 -28.62 4.98 -1.88
N LYS A 172 -27.36 4.53 -1.91
CA LYS A 172 -26.21 5.27 -1.38
C LYS A 172 -25.57 6.22 -2.41
N ASN A 173 -26.26 6.51 -3.52
CA ASN A 173 -25.82 7.36 -4.63
C ASN A 173 -24.52 6.91 -5.30
N ILE A 174 -24.32 5.59 -5.43
CA ILE A 174 -23.18 5.04 -6.18
C ILE A 174 -23.59 4.78 -7.63
N GLU A 175 -22.71 5.14 -8.57
CA GLU A 175 -22.89 4.82 -9.98
C GLU A 175 -22.87 3.30 -10.24
N SER A 176 -23.75 2.81 -11.11
CA SER A 176 -23.87 1.37 -11.39
C SER A 176 -22.57 0.73 -11.90
N THR A 177 -21.76 1.47 -12.66
CA THR A 177 -20.45 1.02 -13.15
C THR A 177 -19.46 0.75 -12.00
N GLU A 178 -19.47 1.61 -10.98
CA GLU A 178 -18.64 1.47 -9.77
C GLU A 178 -19.11 0.30 -8.90
N ILE A 179 -20.43 0.08 -8.79
CA ILE A 179 -21.00 -1.06 -8.07
C ILE A 179 -20.52 -2.37 -8.69
N ILE A 180 -20.62 -2.52 -10.02
CA ILE A 180 -20.19 -3.73 -10.73
C ILE A 180 -18.68 -3.97 -10.52
N ALA A 181 -17.86 -2.91 -10.67
CA ALA A 181 -16.42 -3.00 -10.45
C ALA A 181 -16.09 -3.42 -9.00
N LYS A 182 -16.84 -2.90 -8.03
CA LYS A 182 -16.69 -3.22 -6.60
C LYS A 182 -17.03 -4.68 -6.32
N ILE A 183 -18.18 -5.17 -6.80
CA ILE A 183 -18.64 -6.55 -6.60
C ILE A 183 -17.62 -7.53 -7.24
N LYS A 184 -17.22 -7.28 -8.49
CA LYS A 184 -16.23 -8.09 -9.21
C LYS A 184 -14.88 -8.14 -8.49
N LYS A 185 -14.39 -6.99 -8.01
CA LYS A 185 -13.13 -6.91 -7.25
C LYS A 185 -13.24 -7.67 -5.92
N THR A 186 -14.36 -7.53 -5.23
CA THR A 186 -14.63 -8.22 -3.96
C THR A 186 -14.59 -9.74 -4.15
N TYR A 187 -15.27 -10.24 -5.18
CA TYR A 187 -15.27 -11.66 -5.53
C TYR A 187 -13.86 -12.20 -5.79
N LYS A 188 -13.10 -11.54 -6.67
CA LYS A 188 -11.73 -11.95 -7.00
C LYS A 188 -10.81 -11.92 -5.79
N ASN A 189 -10.89 -10.87 -4.97
CA ASN A 189 -10.10 -10.77 -3.76
C ASN A 189 -10.41 -11.92 -2.79
N ARG A 190 -11.69 -12.28 -2.62
CA ARG A 190 -12.11 -13.42 -1.80
C ARG A 190 -11.56 -14.73 -2.32
N TYR A 191 -11.59 -14.93 -3.64
CA TYR A 191 -10.95 -16.10 -4.25
C TYR A 191 -9.48 -16.22 -3.87
N PHE A 192 -8.68 -15.15 -4.04
CA PHE A 192 -7.26 -15.20 -3.69
C PHE A 192 -7.01 -15.38 -2.19
N MET A 193 -7.89 -14.85 -1.32
CA MET A 193 -7.80 -15.10 0.13
C MET A 193 -8.09 -16.55 0.49
N LEU A 194 -8.93 -17.25 -0.27
CA LEU A 194 -9.27 -18.66 -0.03
C LEU A 194 -8.24 -19.61 -0.64
N THR A 195 -7.59 -19.24 -1.75
CA THR A 195 -6.58 -20.09 -2.41
C THR A 195 -5.16 -19.92 -1.86
N ASN A 196 -4.81 -18.76 -1.31
CA ASN A 196 -3.45 -18.47 -0.84
C ASN A 196 -3.28 -18.69 0.67
N LYS A 197 -4.06 -19.61 1.27
CA LYS A 197 -3.90 -20.04 2.66
C LYS A 197 -2.89 -21.18 2.78
#